data_AF-A0A6B3SUB3-F1
#
_entry.id   AF-A0A6B3SUB3-F1
#
_cell.length_a   1.000
_cell.length_b   1.000
_cell.length_c   1.000
_cell.angle_alpha   90.00
_cell.angle_beta   90.00
_cell.angle_gamma   90.00
#
_symmetry.space_group_name_H-M   'P 1'
#
loop_
_entity.id
_entity.type
_entity.pdbx_description
1 polymer ?
#
loop_
_entity_poly.entity_id
_entity_poly.type
_entity_poly.pdbx_seq_one_letter_code
_entity_poly.pdbx_strand_id
1 'polypeptide(L)'
;MQEMFVIKNWNSFQHYGKRNPPWIKLHRAVLDDYQFCTLPDPSKAHLMLLWLYASQNNGRVPADVLFLEKKLSVTDLDLRIFVDRGFLIPENCSKRNGAL
;
A
#
# COMPACT_ATOMS: atom_id res chain seq x y z
N MET A 1 14.60 -13.11 0.86
CA MET A 1 13.99 -11.83 0.43
C MET A 1 12.58 -11.80 0.98
N GLN A 2 12.17 -10.70 1.60
CA GLN A 2 10.81 -10.54 2.12
C GLN A 2 9.88 -10.21 0.95
N GLU A 3 8.70 -10.83 0.92
CA GLU A 3 7.68 -10.53 -0.10
C GLU A 3 7.12 -9.12 0.13
N MET A 4 6.89 -8.38 -0.96
CA MET A 4 6.48 -6.97 -0.92
C MET A 4 5.33 -6.72 -1.90
N PHE A 5 4.54 -5.69 -1.59
CA PHE A 5 3.52 -5.12 -2.45
C PHE A 5 3.89 -3.69 -2.85
N VAL A 6 3.38 -3.26 -3.99
CA VAL A 6 3.45 -1.87 -4.45
C VAL A 6 2.04 -1.27 -4.50
N ILE A 7 1.89 -0.01 -4.08
CA ILE A 7 0.63 0.73 -4.20
C ILE A 7 0.35 1.03 -5.69
N LYS A 8 -0.83 0.64 -6.17
CA LYS A 8 -1.26 0.97 -7.54
C LYS A 8 -1.24 2.48 -7.76
N ASN A 9 -0.75 2.90 -8.93
CA ASN A 9 -0.64 4.31 -9.33
C ASN A 9 0.19 5.18 -8.37
N TRP A 10 1.19 4.62 -7.68
CA TRP A 10 2.01 5.35 -6.70
C TRP A 10 2.48 6.75 -7.15
N ASN A 11 2.82 6.91 -8.43
CA ASN A 11 3.27 8.19 -9.00
C ASN A 11 2.23 9.31 -8.89
N SER A 12 0.91 9.03 -8.93
CA SER A 12 -0.13 10.06 -8.79
C SER A 12 -0.26 10.57 -7.35
N PHE A 13 0.24 9.82 -6.38
CA PHE A 13 0.18 10.15 -4.96
C PHE A 13 1.32 11.08 -4.52
N GLN A 14 2.35 11.27 -5.34
CA GLN A 14 3.55 12.03 -4.98
C GLN A 14 3.33 13.54 -5.02
N HIS A 15 3.70 14.23 -3.94
CA HIS A 15 3.93 15.67 -3.92
C HIS A 15 5.25 15.99 -3.22
N TYR A 16 6.24 16.47 -4.00
CA TYR A 16 7.59 16.86 -3.55
C TYR A 16 8.49 15.67 -3.13
N GLY A 17 9.37 15.20 -4.03
CA GLY A 17 10.24 14.04 -3.78
C GLY A 17 11.44 14.27 -2.83
N LYS A 18 11.58 15.43 -2.19
CA LYS A 18 12.76 15.78 -1.35
C LYS A 18 12.41 16.50 -0.04
N ARG A 19 11.22 16.28 0.54
CA ARG A 19 10.87 16.87 1.84
C ARG A 19 10.57 15.82 2.89
N ASN A 20 10.94 16.16 4.13
CA ASN A 20 10.64 15.43 5.35
C ASN A 20 9.76 16.36 6.21
N PRO A 21 8.52 15.97 6.57
CA PRO A 21 7.92 14.66 6.41
C PRO A 21 7.42 14.37 4.96
N PRO A 22 7.38 13.10 4.54
CA PRO A 22 6.83 12.70 3.24
C PRO A 22 5.31 12.87 3.23
N TRP A 23 4.81 13.76 2.38
CA TRP A 23 3.36 14.01 2.25
C TRP A 23 2.78 13.11 1.16
N ILE A 24 1.57 12.59 1.41
CA ILE A 24 0.76 11.88 0.41
C ILE A 24 -0.53 12.65 0.13
N LYS A 25 -0.92 12.78 -1.14
CA LYS A 25 -2.21 13.35 -1.54
C LYS A 25 -3.29 12.28 -1.52
N LEU A 26 -4.36 12.50 -0.75
CA LEU A 26 -5.59 11.75 -0.95
C LEU A 26 -6.45 12.46 -2.01
N HIS A 27 -6.61 11.83 -3.17
CA HIS A 27 -7.42 12.39 -4.24
C HIS A 27 -8.91 12.18 -3.95
N ARG A 28 -9.72 13.24 -4.06
CA ARG A 28 -11.19 13.17 -3.88
C ARG A 28 -11.87 12.12 -4.77
N ALA A 29 -11.27 11.79 -5.91
CA ALA A 29 -11.72 10.74 -6.83
C ALA A 29 -11.80 9.35 -6.18
N VAL A 30 -11.16 9.13 -5.02
CA VAL A 30 -11.33 7.89 -4.24
C VAL A 30 -12.79 7.65 -3.85
N LEU A 31 -13.58 8.72 -3.69
CA LEU A 31 -15.02 8.65 -3.40
C LEU A 31 -15.84 8.19 -4.62
N ASP A 32 -15.26 8.25 -5.81
CA ASP A 32 -15.87 7.81 -7.07
C ASP A 32 -15.34 6.41 -7.49
N ASP A 33 -14.37 5.86 -6.76
CA ASP A 33 -13.82 4.52 -7.02
C ASP A 33 -14.74 3.44 -6.44
N TYR A 34 -15.45 2.73 -7.31
CA TYR A 34 -16.36 1.65 -6.94
C TYR A 34 -15.69 0.57 -6.08
N GLN A 35 -14.43 0.22 -6.36
CA GLN A 35 -13.72 -0.80 -5.58
C GLN A 35 -13.43 -0.31 -4.17
N PHE A 36 -13.16 0.98 -4.00
CA PHE A 36 -12.96 1.59 -2.68
C PHE A 36 -14.28 1.69 -1.91
N CYS A 37 -15.33 2.18 -2.57
CA CYS A 37 -16.65 2.38 -1.96
C CYS A 37 -17.29 1.08 -1.47
N THR A 38 -16.98 -0.06 -2.11
CA THR A 38 -17.48 -1.38 -1.73
C THR A 38 -16.61 -2.12 -0.70
N LEU A 39 -15.52 -1.52 -0.21
CA LEU A 39 -14.75 -2.09 0.89
C LEU A 39 -15.55 -2.04 2.20
N PRO A 40 -15.34 -3.02 3.11
CA PRO A 40 -15.76 -2.88 4.50
C PRO A 40 -15.17 -1.61 5.13
N ASP A 41 -15.91 -0.97 6.03
CA ASP A 41 -15.49 0.29 6.64
C ASP A 41 -14.12 0.21 7.36
N PRO A 42 -13.79 -0.86 8.12
CA PRO A 42 -12.45 -1.03 8.67
C PRO A 42 -11.36 -1.12 7.58
N SER A 43 -11.64 -1.84 6.49
CA SER A 43 -10.70 -2.02 5.38
C SER A 43 -10.38 -0.71 4.66
N LYS A 44 -11.31 0.24 4.59
CA LYS A 44 -11.04 1.59 4.05
C LYS A 44 -9.97 2.30 4.89
N ALA A 45 -10.08 2.24 6.22
CA ALA A 45 -9.09 2.82 7.13
C ALA A 45 -7.73 2.11 7.00
N HIS A 46 -7.72 0.78 6.95
CA HIS A 46 -6.49 0.00 6.73
C HIS A 46 -5.78 0.40 5.44
N LEU A 47 -6.52 0.54 4.33
CA LEU A 47 -5.95 0.96 3.05
C LEU A 47 -5.31 2.34 3.12
N MET A 48 -5.97 3.30 3.79
CA MET A 48 -5.41 4.64 3.99
C MET A 48 -4.13 4.64 4.83
N LEU A 49 -4.07 3.79 5.87
CA LEU A 49 -2.87 3.61 6.69
C LEU A 49 -1.74 2.94 5.92
N LEU A 50 -2.04 1.97 5.06
CA LEU A 50 -1.08 1.36 4.14
C LEU A 50 -0.50 2.38 3.15
N TRP A 51 -1.33 3.28 2.60
CA TRP A 51 -0.87 4.38 1.75
C TRP A 51 0.07 5.34 2.49
N LEU A 52 -0.22 5.64 3.76
CA LEU A 52 0.64 6.46 4.60
C LEU A 52 1.97 5.75 4.92
N TYR A 53 1.95 4.45 5.20
CA TYR A 53 3.17 3.66 5.36
C TYR A 53 4.00 3.67 4.07
N ALA A 54 3.36 3.46 2.93
CA ALA A 54 4.01 3.45 1.63
C ALA A 54 4.66 4.80 1.30
N SER A 55 4.15 5.94 1.81
CA SER A 55 4.79 7.25 1.62
C SER A 55 6.15 7.37 2.28
N GLN A 56 6.39 6.61 3.35
CA GLN A 56 7.69 6.50 4.00
C GLN A 56 8.61 5.49 3.32
N ASN A 57 8.07 4.63 2.46
CA ASN A 57 8.73 3.45 1.91
C ASN A 57 8.67 3.40 0.37
N ASN A 58 8.62 4.57 -0.28
CA ASN A 58 8.63 4.70 -1.75
C ASN A 58 7.58 3.84 -2.46
N GLY A 59 6.34 3.83 -1.95
CA GLY A 59 5.22 3.11 -2.55
C GLY A 59 5.17 1.64 -2.21
N ARG A 60 6.06 1.14 -1.34
CA ARG A 60 6.14 -0.28 -0.98
C ARG A 60 5.56 -0.58 0.39
N VAL A 61 5.00 -1.77 0.51
CA VAL A 61 4.43 -2.33 1.74
C VAL A 61 4.93 -3.78 1.87
N PRO A 62 5.47 -4.22 3.01
CA PRO A 62 5.85 -5.63 3.19
C PRO A 62 4.62 -6.53 3.28
N ALA A 63 4.71 -7.77 2.78
CA ALA A 63 3.69 -8.79 2.96
C ALA A 63 3.77 -9.46 4.36
N ASP A 64 3.82 -8.64 5.41
CA ASP A 64 3.94 -9.07 6.81
C ASP A 64 2.82 -8.46 7.64
N VAL A 65 1.73 -9.22 7.78
CA VAL A 65 0.50 -8.76 8.45
C VAL A 65 0.77 -8.41 9.92
N LEU A 66 1.49 -9.26 10.66
CA LEU A 66 1.75 -9.04 12.09
C LEU A 66 2.58 -7.78 12.32
N PHE A 67 3.60 -7.56 11.49
CA PHE A 67 4.38 -6.34 11.53
C PHE A 67 3.51 -5.11 11.25
N LEU A 68 2.67 -5.17 10.20
CA LEU A 68 1.83 -4.05 9.79
C LEU A 68 0.75 -3.73 10.82
N GLU A 69 0.07 -4.71 11.39
CA GLU A 69 -0.92 -4.50 12.46
C GLU A 69 -0.30 -3.75 13.64
N LYS A 70 0.88 -4.19 14.09
CA LYS A 70 1.62 -3.52 15.17
C LYS A 70 2.07 -2.11 14.76
N LYS A 71 2.59 -1.94 13.55
CA LYS A 71 3.11 -0.66 13.05
C LYS A 71 2.00 0.38 12.85
N LEU A 72 0.83 -0.05 12.39
CA LEU A 72 -0.32 0.79 12.06
C LEU A 72 -1.33 0.89 13.20
N SER A 73 -1.15 0.10 14.27
CA SER A 73 -2.07 0.03 15.42
C SER A 73 -3.50 -0.34 14.99
N VAL A 74 -3.61 -1.39 14.18
CA VAL A 74 -4.87 -1.96 13.68
C VAL A 74 -4.95 -3.46 13.98
N THR A 75 -6.14 -4.04 13.86
CA THR A 75 -6.40 -5.47 13.97
C THR A 75 -7.13 -5.98 12.73
N ASP A 76 -7.08 -7.28 12.50
CA ASP A 76 -7.81 -7.97 11.43
C ASP A 76 -7.43 -7.45 10.03
N LEU A 77 -6.14 -7.17 9.83
CA LEU A 77 -5.61 -6.71 8.55
C LEU A 77 -5.58 -7.87 7.53
N ASP A 78 -6.49 -7.83 6.57
CA ASP A 78 -6.44 -8.71 5.40
C ASP A 78 -5.82 -7.98 4.20
N LEU A 79 -4.63 -8.38 3.75
CA LEU A 79 -4.00 -7.80 2.56
C LEU A 79 -4.62 -8.30 1.25
N ARG A 80 -5.28 -9.48 1.26
CA ARG A 80 -5.82 -10.12 0.06
C ARG A 80 -6.93 -9.29 -0.56
N ILE A 81 -7.80 -8.69 0.27
CA ILE A 81 -8.87 -7.82 -0.22
C ILE A 81 -8.33 -6.67 -1.06
N PHE A 82 -7.16 -6.12 -0.71
CA PHE A 82 -6.55 -5.02 -1.46
C PHE A 82 -5.86 -5.50 -2.73
N VAL A 83 -5.38 -6.74 -2.77
CA VAL A 83 -4.88 -7.36 -4.00
C VAL A 83 -6.06 -7.63 -4.95
N ASP A 84 -7.12 -8.26 -4.46
CA ASP A 84 -8.32 -8.61 -5.24
C ASP A 84 -9.01 -7.37 -5.81
N ARG A 85 -9.02 -6.26 -5.06
CA ARG A 85 -9.59 -4.97 -5.49
C ARG A 85 -8.60 -4.11 -6.27
N GLY A 86 -7.38 -4.59 -6.47
CA GLY A 86 -6.35 -3.97 -7.29
C GLY A 86 -5.70 -2.73 -6.66
N PHE A 87 -5.78 -2.54 -5.34
CA PHE A 87 -5.07 -1.48 -4.63
C PHE A 87 -3.61 -1.84 -4.30
N LEU A 88 -3.32 -3.13 -4.10
CA LEU A 88 -1.98 -3.68 -3.93
C LEU A 88 -1.61 -4.58 -5.11
N ILE A 89 -0.36 -4.46 -5.57
CA ILE A 89 0.19 -5.30 -6.64
C ILE A 89 1.37 -6.08 -6.06
N PRO A 90 1.37 -7.43 -6.13
CA PRO A 90 2.53 -8.23 -5.72
C PRO A 90 3.79 -7.80 -6.49
N GLU A 91 4.87 -7.50 -5.78
CA GLU A 91 6.16 -7.23 -6.41
C GLU A 91 6.77 -8.58 -6.82
N ASN A 92 6.82 -8.86 -8.12
CA ASN A 92 7.47 -10.07 -8.63
C ASN A 92 8.96 -10.02 -8.25
N CYS A 93 9.34 -10.75 -7.21
CA CYS A 93 10.73 -10.96 -6.85
C CYS A 93 11.36 -11.88 -7.90
N SER A 94 11.73 -11.33 -9.06
CA SER A 94 12.53 -12.06 -10.03
C SER A 94 13.83 -12.42 -9.33
N LYS A 95 14.05 -13.72 -9.09
CA LYS A 95 15.39 -14.23 -8.78
C LYS A 95 16.29 -13.73 -9.91
N ARG A 96 17.12 -12.72 -9.67
CA ARG A 96 18.30 -12.50 -10.50
C ARG A 96 19.18 -13.72 -10.24
N ASN A 97 18.99 -14.75 -11.07
CA ASN A 97 19.96 -15.82 -11.20
C ASN A 97 21.30 -15.13 -11.43
N GLY A 98 22.24 -15.31 -10.50
CA GLY A 98 23.63 -14.99 -10.74
C GLY A 98 24.07 -15.80 -11.96
N ALA A 99 24.19 -15.14 -13.10
CA ALA A 99 24.96 -15.64 -14.22
C ALA A 99 26.38 -15.11 -14.02
N LEU A 100 27.29 -16.07 -13.84
CA LEU A 100 28.74 -15.94 -13.81
C LEU A 100 29.26 -15.33 -15.11
#